data_AF-A0A377UPJ6-F1
#
_entry.id   AF-A0A377UPJ6-F1
#
_cell.length_a   1.000
_cell.length_b   1.000
_cell.length_c   1.000
_cell.angle_alpha   90.00
_cell.angle_beta   90.00
_cell.angle_gamma   90.00
#
_symmetry.space_group_name_H-M   'P 1'
#
loop_
_entity.id
_entity.type
_entity.pdbx_description
1 polymer ?
#
loop_
_entity_poly.entity_id
_entity_poly.type
_entity_poly.pdbx_seq_one_letter_code
_entity_poly.pdbx_strand_id
1 'polypeptide(L)'
;MLRRENQGDLFDDQVVLPSLESVLTGISSSQRCDDRTTYFSAPDVDLSLYDHIIVCLSGGKDSIAAYLRLVDMGVDKSKVEFWHHDVDGQEGSSLMDWAFMRDYCRQLGEELGVPMYFSWLEGGFEGEMLKDNAYSHPHRVETPEGLLVLLETISALSLVHAFVSLSNRHHSKQGGVHQP
;
A
#
# COMPACT_ATOMS: atom_id res chain seq x y z
N MET A 1 3.79 6.93 30.32
CA MET A 1 2.36 7.28 30.37
C MET A 1 1.61 6.00 30.00
N LEU A 2 1.03 5.29 30.96
CA LEU A 2 0.37 4.01 30.69
C LEU A 2 -0.86 4.24 29.80
N ARG A 3 -0.87 3.62 28.61
CA ARG A 3 -2.01 3.55 27.70
C ARG A 3 -3.15 2.93 28.51
N ARG A 4 -4.20 3.70 28.81
CA ARG A 4 -5.43 3.13 29.36
C ARG A 4 -5.96 2.17 28.30
N GLU A 5 -5.94 0.87 28.60
CA GLU A 5 -6.65 -0.11 27.79
C GLU A 5 -8.11 0.32 27.73
N ASN A 6 -8.57 0.59 26.51
CA ASN A 6 -9.90 1.11 26.26
C ASN A 6 -10.87 -0.05 26.53
N GLN A 7 -11.70 0.06 27.57
CA GLN A 7 -12.61 -1.02 27.99
C GLN A 7 -13.58 -1.46 26.88
N GLY A 8 -13.85 -0.59 25.89
CA GLY A 8 -14.65 -0.93 24.71
C GLY A 8 -14.00 -1.99 23.83
N ASP A 9 -12.72 -1.82 23.51
CA ASP A 9 -11.97 -2.74 22.64
C ASP A 9 -11.94 -4.16 23.24
N LEU A 10 -11.73 -4.26 24.56
CA LEU A 10 -11.75 -5.54 25.29
C LEU A 10 -13.13 -6.20 25.29
N PHE A 11 -14.21 -5.42 25.34
CA PHE A 11 -15.57 -5.95 25.31
C PHE A 11 -15.94 -6.47 23.92
N ASP A 12 -15.53 -5.76 22.87
CA ASP A 12 -15.75 -6.17 21.49
C ASP A 12 -15.03 -7.49 21.18
N ASP A 13 -13.77 -7.62 21.58
CA ASP A 13 -12.96 -8.82 21.39
C ASP A 13 -13.48 -10.03 22.16
N GLN A 14 -13.95 -9.82 23.39
CA GLN A 14 -14.37 -10.91 24.28
C GLN A 14 -15.83 -11.36 24.06
N VAL A 15 -16.71 -10.45 23.62
CA VAL A 15 -18.15 -10.69 23.64
C VAL A 15 -18.78 -10.51 22.26
N VAL A 16 -18.49 -9.40 21.58
CA VAL A 16 -19.20 -9.04 20.34
C VAL A 16 -18.73 -9.92 19.18
N LEU A 17 -17.42 -10.01 18.93
CA LEU A 17 -16.88 -10.78 17.80
C LEU A 17 -17.22 -12.28 17.87
N PRO A 18 -17.08 -12.97 19.02
CA PRO A 18 -17.45 -14.38 19.13
C PRO A 18 -18.96 -14.61 18.96
N SER A 19 -19.78 -13.68 19.44
CA SER A 19 -21.24 -13.78 19.30
C SER A 19 -21.68 -13.61 17.85
N LEU A 20 -21.06 -12.68 17.10
CA LEU A 20 -21.34 -12.46 15.68
C LEU A 20 -20.93 -13.67 14.82
N GLU A 21 -19.77 -14.26 15.11
CA GLU A 21 -19.26 -15.43 14.38
C GLU A 21 -20.24 -16.61 14.45
N SER A 22 -20.81 -16.85 15.64
CA SER A 22 -21.79 -17.91 15.87
C SER A 22 -23.10 -17.70 15.10
N VAL A 23 -23.51 -16.44 14.94
CA VAL A 23 -24.76 -16.05 14.25
C VAL A 23 -24.59 -16.05 12.74
N LEU A 24 -23.44 -15.62 12.23
CA LEU A 24 -23.19 -15.48 10.79
C LEU A 24 -22.80 -16.79 10.11
N THR A 25 -22.07 -17.67 10.79
CA THR A 25 -21.53 -18.88 10.16
C THR A 25 -22.38 -20.13 10.41
N GLY A 26 -23.27 -20.12 11.42
CA GLY A 26 -24.12 -21.26 11.78
C GLY A 26 -23.34 -22.53 12.22
N ILE A 27 -22.02 -22.41 12.40
CA ILE A 27 -21.12 -23.48 12.81
C ILE A 27 -20.69 -23.17 14.24
N SER A 28 -21.02 -24.05 15.20
CA SER A 28 -20.51 -23.94 16.57
C SER A 28 -18.98 -24.06 16.52
N SER A 29 -18.27 -22.96 16.72
CA SER A 29 -16.82 -22.87 16.78
C SER A 29 -16.28 -23.54 18.05
N SER A 30 -16.39 -24.87 18.13
CA SER A 30 -15.66 -25.69 19.11
C SER A 30 -14.21 -25.95 18.68
N GLN A 31 -13.79 -25.44 17.52
CA GLN A 31 -12.38 -25.39 17.15
C GLN A 31 -11.76 -24.19 17.85
N ARG A 32 -11.08 -24.45 18.97
CA ARG A 32 -10.06 -23.53 19.48
C ARG A 32 -9.09 -23.28 18.33
N CYS A 33 -9.10 -22.06 17.82
CA CYS A 33 -8.01 -21.51 17.03
C CYS A 33 -6.71 -21.81 17.80
N ASP A 34 -5.72 -22.36 17.10
CA ASP A 34 -4.39 -22.63 17.66
C ASP A 34 -3.88 -21.35 18.34
N ASP A 35 -3.66 -21.40 19.66
CA ASP A 35 -3.31 -20.31 20.60
C ASP A 35 -1.88 -19.76 20.38
N ARG A 36 -1.39 -19.83 19.14
CA ARG A 36 -0.03 -19.47 18.76
C ARG A 36 0.03 -18.49 17.59
N THR A 37 -1.00 -17.65 17.43
CA THR A 37 -0.82 -16.37 16.75
C THR A 37 0.11 -15.49 17.59
N THR A 38 1.42 -15.61 17.35
CA THR A 38 2.41 -14.68 17.89
C THR A 38 2.12 -13.29 17.32
N TYR A 39 1.52 -12.43 18.14
CA TYR A 39 1.35 -11.02 17.81
C TYR A 39 2.66 -10.29 18.11
N PHE A 40 3.29 -9.75 17.07
CA PHE A 40 4.45 -8.90 17.23
C PHE A 40 3.98 -7.46 17.41
N SER A 41 4.09 -6.94 18.64
CA SER A 41 3.85 -5.54 18.92
C SER A 41 5.15 -4.76 18.74
N ALA A 42 5.20 -3.91 17.71
CA ALA A 42 6.24 -2.91 17.52
C ALA A 42 5.61 -1.54 17.76
N PRO A 43 5.54 -1.06 19.02
CA PRO A 43 4.90 0.22 19.34
C PRO A 43 5.61 1.40 18.66
N ASP A 44 6.91 1.26 18.41
CA ASP A 44 7.74 2.19 17.68
C ASP A 44 8.54 1.45 16.60
N VAL A 45 8.64 2.07 15.42
CA VAL A 45 9.44 1.60 14.29
C VAL A 45 10.64 2.52 14.15
N ASP A 46 11.84 1.94 14.10
CA ASP A 46 13.05 2.71 13.78
C ASP A 46 13.08 3.01 12.27
N LEU A 47 12.76 4.26 11.93
CA LEU A 47 12.71 4.72 10.55
C LEU A 47 14.10 4.85 9.91
N SER A 48 15.17 4.90 10.71
CA SER A 48 16.53 5.07 10.20
C SER A 48 17.04 3.83 9.45
N LEU A 49 16.47 2.66 9.75
CA LEU A 49 16.80 1.38 9.13
C LEU A 49 16.36 1.25 7.68
N TYR A 50 15.42 2.09 7.25
CA TYR A 50 14.87 2.03 5.90
C TYR A 50 15.58 3.02 4.99
N ASP A 51 15.94 2.56 3.80
CA ASP A 51 16.46 3.42 2.72
C ASP A 51 15.33 4.15 2.00
N HIS A 52 14.18 3.49 1.84
CA HIS A 52 12.97 4.01 1.21
C HIS A 52 11.74 3.68 2.05
N ILE A 53 10.80 4.62 2.12
CA ILE A 53 9.53 4.48 2.84
C ILE A 53 8.41 4.84 1.86
N ILE A 54 7.67 3.81 1.44
CA ILE A 54 6.57 3.97 0.50
C ILE A 54 5.27 4.08 1.26
N VAL A 55 4.54 5.17 1.05
CA VAL A 55 3.19 5.37 1.59
C VAL A 55 2.19 5.23 0.46
N CYS A 56 1.37 4.18 0.54
CA CYS A 56 0.24 3.98 -0.36
C CYS A 56 -0.85 5.01 -0.04
N LEU A 57 -0.89 6.09 -0.81
CA LEU A 57 -1.74 7.23 -0.57
C LEU A 57 -3.05 7.05 -1.33
N SER A 58 -4.14 6.71 -0.64
CA SER A 58 -5.47 6.63 -1.27
C SER A 58 -6.15 8.00 -1.43
N GLY A 59 -5.57 9.04 -0.84
CA GLY A 59 -6.20 10.36 -0.69
C GLY A 59 -7.25 10.41 0.44
N GLY A 60 -7.46 9.30 1.14
CA GLY A 60 -8.31 9.24 2.33
C GLY A 60 -7.61 9.74 3.60
N LYS A 61 -8.41 10.03 4.63
CA LYS A 61 -7.92 10.49 5.93
C LYS A 61 -6.88 9.55 6.55
N ASP A 62 -7.03 8.24 6.38
CA ASP A 62 -6.21 7.24 7.06
C ASP A 62 -4.81 7.15 6.43
N SER A 63 -4.71 7.20 5.09
CA SER A 63 -3.41 7.24 4.41
C SER A 63 -2.66 8.55 4.68
N ILE A 64 -3.39 9.66 4.78
CA ILE A 64 -2.81 10.97 5.14
C ILE A 64 -2.33 10.94 6.59
N ALA A 65 -3.14 10.42 7.51
CA ALA A 65 -2.76 10.27 8.92
C ALA A 65 -1.54 9.36 9.09
N ALA A 66 -1.42 8.29 8.30
CA ALA A 66 -0.25 7.43 8.29
C ALA A 66 1.03 8.20 7.89
N TYR A 67 0.96 9.03 6.85
CA TYR A 67 2.08 9.91 6.49
C TYR A 67 2.39 10.93 7.60
N LEU A 68 1.39 11.61 8.13
CA LEU A 68 1.59 12.59 9.21
C LEU A 68 2.21 11.96 10.45
N ARG A 69 1.84 10.71 10.77
CA ARG A 69 2.47 9.94 11.85
C ARG A 69 3.96 9.73 11.60
N LEU A 70 4.39 9.46 10.37
CA LEU A 70 5.81 9.36 10.02
C LEU A 70 6.53 10.70 10.19
N VAL A 71 5.87 11.81 9.81
CA VAL A 71 6.40 13.16 10.04
C VAL A 71 6.58 13.45 11.52
N ASP A 72 5.61 13.09 12.36
CA ASP A 72 5.69 13.24 13.83
C ASP A 72 6.81 12.39 14.45
N MET A 73 7.18 11.28 13.80
CA MET A 73 8.33 10.44 14.20
C MET A 73 9.68 11.03 13.78
N GLY A 74 9.69 12.14 13.03
CA GLY A 74 10.91 12.74 12.51
C GLY A 74 11.49 11.99 11.31
N VAL A 75 10.64 11.41 10.46
CA VAL A 75 11.09 10.74 9.23
C VAL A 75 11.93 11.68 8.35
N ASP A 76 12.98 11.14 7.75
CA ASP A 76 13.67 11.81 6.66
C ASP A 76 12.78 11.79 5.41
N LYS A 77 12.17 12.94 5.10
CA LYS A 77 11.26 13.10 3.96
C LYS A 77 11.92 12.77 2.62
N SER A 78 13.25 12.86 2.50
CA SER A 78 13.96 12.50 1.26
C SER A 78 13.88 11.01 0.92
N LYS A 79 13.53 10.18 1.92
CA LYS A 79 13.33 8.73 1.76
C LYS A 79 11.87 8.34 1.52
N VAL A 80 10.95 9.30 1.60
CA VAL A 80 9.51 9.02 1.52
C VAL A 80 9.01 9.22 0.11
N GLU A 81 8.20 8.28 -0.37
CA GLU A 81 7.54 8.34 -1.67
C GLU A 81 6.06 8.03 -1.51
N PHE A 82 5.21 8.75 -2.25
CA PHE A 82 3.78 8.47 -2.35
C PHE A 82 3.48 7.62 -3.57
N TRP A 83 2.67 6.60 -3.35
CA TRP A 83 2.25 5.68 -4.39
C TRP A 83 0.72 5.60 -4.37
N HIS A 84 0.08 5.89 -5.50
CA HIS A 84 -1.37 5.80 -5.66
C HIS A 84 -1.72 4.74 -6.69
N HIS A 85 -2.66 3.88 -6.35
CA HIS A 85 -3.29 2.97 -7.30
C HIS A 85 -4.49 3.69 -7.89
N ASP A 86 -4.41 4.00 -9.17
CA ASP A 86 -5.54 4.53 -9.92
C ASP A 86 -6.38 3.35 -10.40
N VAL A 87 -7.49 3.12 -9.70
CA VAL A 87 -8.28 1.90 -9.83
C VAL A 87 -9.02 1.87 -11.15
N ASP A 88 -9.50 3.02 -11.60
CA ASP A 88 -10.23 3.16 -12.86
C ASP A 88 -9.32 3.34 -14.09
N GLY A 89 -8.01 3.45 -13.89
CA GLY A 89 -7.07 3.60 -14.98
C GLY A 89 -7.14 4.99 -15.63
N GLN A 90 -6.55 5.14 -16.81
CA GLN A 90 -6.53 6.44 -17.51
C GLN A 90 -7.40 6.46 -18.77
N GLU A 91 -8.05 5.34 -19.08
CA GLU A 91 -8.77 5.11 -20.32
C GLU A 91 -10.25 5.52 -20.24
N GLY A 92 -10.68 6.09 -19.11
CA GLY A 92 -11.96 6.78 -18.97
C GLY A 92 -13.03 6.06 -18.14
N SER A 93 -12.69 5.00 -17.40
CA SER A 93 -13.59 4.46 -16.36
C SER A 93 -13.80 5.50 -15.26
N SER A 94 -14.96 5.45 -14.61
CA SER A 94 -15.30 6.24 -13.41
C SER A 94 -16.12 5.39 -12.43
N LEU A 95 -15.88 4.09 -12.44
CA LEU A 95 -16.66 3.10 -11.70
C LEU A 95 -16.36 3.11 -10.20
N MET A 96 -15.09 3.26 -9.82
CA MET A 96 -14.61 3.09 -8.44
C MET A 96 -14.12 4.40 -7.83
N ASP A 97 -13.28 5.13 -8.53
CA ASP A 97 -12.65 6.36 -8.06
C ASP A 97 -13.50 7.59 -8.37
N TRP A 98 -13.38 8.61 -7.51
CA TRP A 98 -13.95 9.92 -7.83
C TRP A 98 -13.08 10.57 -8.91
N ALA A 99 -13.70 11.21 -9.89
CA ALA A 99 -13.02 11.77 -11.06
C ALA A 99 -11.84 12.72 -10.73
N PHE A 100 -11.84 13.35 -9.54
CA PHE A 100 -10.79 14.27 -9.11
C PHE A 100 -9.68 13.60 -8.27
N MET A 101 -9.78 12.31 -7.93
CA MET A 101 -8.86 11.67 -6.97
C MET A 101 -7.41 11.73 -7.41
N ARG A 102 -7.13 11.41 -8.68
CA ARG A 102 -5.77 11.49 -9.23
C ARG A 102 -5.16 12.88 -9.07
N ASP A 103 -5.89 13.91 -9.45
CA ASP A 103 -5.41 15.29 -9.41
C ASP A 103 -5.32 15.83 -7.98
N TYR A 104 -6.23 15.42 -7.10
CA TYR A 104 -6.15 15.69 -5.67
C TYR A 104 -4.89 15.09 -5.05
N CYS A 105 -4.65 13.81 -5.31
CA CYS A 105 -3.48 13.08 -4.83
C CYS A 105 -2.17 13.66 -5.36
N ARG A 106 -2.13 14.10 -6.63
CA ARG A 106 -0.97 14.78 -7.23
C ARG A 106 -0.67 16.10 -6.52
N GLN A 107 -1.66 16.98 -6.38
CA GLN A 107 -1.51 18.26 -5.70
C GLN A 107 -1.11 18.10 -4.23
N LEU A 108 -1.63 17.07 -3.56
CA LEU A 108 -1.26 16.76 -2.18
C LEU A 108 0.22 16.36 -2.07
N GLY A 109 0.75 15.56 -3.01
CA GLY A 109 2.18 15.24 -3.07
C GLY A 109 3.04 16.49 -3.30
N GLU A 110 2.64 17.36 -4.23
CA GLU A 110 3.33 18.61 -4.52
C GLU A 110 3.39 19.55 -3.32
N GLU A 111 2.26 19.77 -2.63
CA GLU A 111 2.19 20.63 -1.43
C GLU A 111 3.03 20.08 -0.26
N LEU A 112 3.07 18.76 -0.11
CA LEU A 112 3.85 18.11 0.94
C LEU A 112 5.33 17.95 0.58
N GLY A 113 5.71 18.24 -0.68
CA GLY A 113 7.06 18.09 -1.20
C GLY A 113 7.52 16.64 -1.26
N VAL A 114 6.60 15.70 -1.50
CA VAL A 114 6.86 14.26 -1.56
C VAL A 114 6.60 13.77 -2.99
N PRO A 115 7.55 13.03 -3.61
CA PRO A 115 7.34 12.45 -4.93
C PRO A 115 6.10 11.56 -4.97
N MET A 116 5.33 11.64 -6.05
CA MET A 116 4.07 10.92 -6.22
C MET A 116 4.09 10.10 -7.50
N TYR A 117 3.81 8.80 -7.38
CA TYR A 117 3.80 7.84 -8.48
C TYR A 117 2.45 7.15 -8.59
N PHE A 118 1.99 6.96 -9.82
CA PHE A 118 0.73 6.30 -10.11
C PHE A 118 0.94 4.92 -10.71
N SER A 119 0.04 4.00 -10.38
CA SER A 119 -0.03 2.69 -11.04
C SER A 119 -1.47 2.32 -11.35
N TRP A 120 -1.68 1.65 -12.49
CA TRP A 120 -3.01 1.28 -12.96
C TRP A 120 -2.97 0.06 -13.88
N LEU A 121 -4.13 -0.55 -14.07
CA LEU A 121 -4.38 -1.53 -15.13
C LEU A 121 -4.86 -0.79 -16.38
N GLU A 122 -4.38 -1.18 -17.56
CA GLU A 122 -4.96 -0.69 -18.81
C GLU A 122 -6.46 -1.04 -18.88
N GLY A 123 -7.30 -0.04 -19.08
CA GLY A 123 -8.77 -0.21 -19.06
C GLY A 123 -9.36 -0.20 -17.65
N GLY A 124 -8.53 -0.02 -16.62
CA GLY A 124 -8.96 0.05 -15.23
C GLY A 124 -9.57 -1.24 -14.71
N PHE A 125 -10.14 -1.14 -13.50
CA PHE A 125 -10.88 -2.21 -12.86
C PHE A 125 -12.10 -2.64 -13.70
N GLU A 126 -12.79 -1.69 -14.33
CA GLU A 126 -13.95 -1.99 -15.18
C GLU A 126 -13.55 -2.83 -16.41
N GLY A 127 -12.45 -2.48 -17.09
CA GLY A 127 -11.96 -3.25 -18.24
C GLY A 127 -11.57 -4.68 -17.87
N GLU A 128 -10.90 -4.85 -16.73
CA GLU A 128 -10.54 -6.17 -16.20
C GLU A 128 -11.78 -6.98 -15.77
N MET A 129 -12.80 -6.33 -15.22
CA MET A 129 -14.07 -6.96 -14.82
C MET A 129 -14.93 -7.40 -16.02
N LEU A 130 -14.91 -6.63 -17.12
CA LEU A 130 -15.77 -6.85 -18.29
C LEU A 130 -15.10 -7.66 -19.42
N LYS A 131 -13.86 -8.10 -19.25
CA LYS A 131 -13.17 -8.91 -20.27
C LYS A 131 -13.83 -10.28 -20.46
N ASP A 132 -13.87 -10.76 -21.70
CA ASP A 132 -14.39 -12.08 -22.04
C ASP A 132 -13.26 -13.03 -22.44
N ASN A 133 -13.04 -14.07 -21.61
CA ASN A 133 -12.07 -15.14 -21.86
C ASN A 133 -10.68 -14.65 -22.32
N ALA A 134 -10.22 -13.53 -21.75
CA ALA A 134 -8.96 -12.89 -22.07
C ALA A 134 -8.02 -12.84 -20.86
N TYR A 135 -6.72 -12.74 -21.15
CA TYR A 135 -5.67 -12.51 -20.17
C TYR A 135 -5.81 -11.15 -19.48
N SER A 136 -5.12 -10.94 -18.36
CA SER A 136 -5.16 -9.64 -17.68
C SER A 136 -4.51 -8.56 -18.52
N HIS A 137 -5.10 -7.38 -18.45
CA HIS A 137 -4.57 -6.22 -19.12
C HIS A 137 -3.20 -5.83 -18.53
N PRO A 138 -2.31 -5.20 -19.32
CA PRO A 138 -1.01 -4.77 -18.82
C PRO A 138 -1.13 -3.84 -17.61
N HIS A 139 -0.23 -4.02 -16.64
CA HIS A 139 -0.07 -3.09 -15.53
C HIS A 139 0.93 -2.00 -15.89
N ARG A 140 0.58 -0.76 -15.59
CA ARG A 140 1.41 0.42 -15.77
C ARG A 140 1.78 0.96 -14.40
N VAL A 141 3.07 1.21 -14.18
CA VAL A 141 3.61 1.67 -12.89
C VAL A 141 4.62 2.77 -13.16
N GLU A 142 4.34 3.97 -12.69
CA GLU A 142 5.33 5.04 -12.68
C GLU A 142 6.39 4.76 -11.61
N THR A 143 7.65 4.99 -11.96
CA THR A 143 8.79 4.92 -11.05
C THR A 143 9.68 6.15 -11.22
N PRO A 144 10.64 6.40 -10.32
CA PRO A 144 11.62 7.47 -10.50
C PRO A 144 12.38 7.38 -11.84
N GLU A 145 12.53 6.18 -12.41
CA GLU A 145 13.21 5.92 -13.69
C GLU A 145 12.31 6.12 -14.91
N GLY A 146 11.01 6.25 -14.71
CA GLY A 146 10.01 6.39 -15.77
C GLY A 146 8.87 5.38 -15.67
N LEU A 147 8.14 5.19 -16.76
CA LEU A 147 6.98 4.31 -16.80
C LEU A 147 7.40 2.86 -17.08
N LEU A 148 7.12 1.97 -16.13
CA LEU A 148 7.22 0.52 -16.32
C LEU A 148 5.88 -0.02 -16.84
N VAL A 149 5.96 -0.82 -17.89
CA VAL A 149 4.81 -1.57 -18.43
C VAL A 149 5.08 -3.05 -18.19
N LEU A 150 4.31 -3.63 -17.27
CA LEU A 150 4.34 -5.04 -16.97
C LEU A 150 3.35 -5.73 -17.90
N LEU A 151 3.87 -6.16 -19.04
CA LEU A 151 3.18 -7.07 -19.94
C LEU A 151 3.08 -8.44 -19.27
N GLU A 152 2.05 -9.22 -19.59
CA GLU A 152 2.02 -10.60 -19.12
C GLU A 152 3.19 -11.42 -19.67
N THR A 153 4.19 -11.64 -18.83
CA THR A 153 4.84 -12.94 -18.66
C THR A 153 5.37 -13.03 -17.23
N ILE A 154 5.07 -14.17 -16.59
CA ILE A 154 5.57 -14.70 -15.31
C ILE A 154 4.60 -14.50 -14.14
N SER A 155 4.19 -15.67 -13.63
CA SER A 155 3.37 -15.94 -12.46
C SER A 155 3.47 -14.91 -11.32
N ALA A 156 2.39 -14.82 -10.54
CA ALA A 156 2.20 -13.97 -9.36
C ALA A 156 3.38 -13.85 -8.36
N LEU A 157 4.41 -14.70 -8.44
CA LEU A 157 5.68 -14.55 -7.71
C LEU A 157 6.55 -13.37 -8.20
N SER A 158 6.36 -12.83 -9.41
CA SER A 158 7.26 -11.83 -9.99
C SER A 158 7.03 -10.40 -9.47
N LEU A 159 5.80 -10.06 -9.05
CA LEU A 159 5.43 -8.68 -8.67
C LEU A 159 6.18 -8.21 -7.40
N VAL A 160 6.29 -9.08 -6.39
CA VAL A 160 7.09 -8.81 -5.18
C VAL A 160 8.59 -8.72 -5.51
N HIS A 161 9.06 -9.58 -6.43
CA HIS A 161 10.47 -9.63 -6.80
C HIS A 161 10.89 -8.45 -7.70
N ALA A 162 9.98 -7.92 -8.53
CA ALA A 162 10.21 -6.71 -9.33
C ALA A 162 10.32 -5.47 -8.44
N PHE A 163 9.44 -5.33 -7.46
CA PHE A 163 9.47 -4.23 -6.49
C PHE A 163 10.75 -4.24 -5.65
N VAL A 164 11.15 -5.41 -5.14
CA VAL A 164 12.41 -5.59 -4.38
C VAL A 164 13.64 -5.41 -5.28
N SER A 165 13.60 -5.85 -6.55
CA SER A 165 14.73 -5.72 -7.49
C SER A 165 14.96 -4.28 -7.93
N LEU A 166 13.91 -3.46 -8.06
CA LEU A 166 14.04 -2.04 -8.36
C LEU A 166 14.62 -1.26 -7.17
N SER A 167 14.14 -1.55 -5.95
CA SER A 167 14.73 -1.00 -4.71
C SER A 167 16.23 -1.33 -4.58
N ASN A 168 16.66 -2.53 -5.00
CA ASN A 168 18.07 -2.93 -4.94
C ASN A 168 18.94 -2.37 -6.07
N ARG A 169 18.39 -1.86 -7.18
CA ARG A 169 19.18 -1.27 -8.28
C ARG A 169 19.64 0.16 -7.99
N HIS A 170 18.98 0.88 -7.08
CA HIS A 170 19.48 2.17 -6.59
C HIS A 170 20.83 2.04 -5.87
N HIS A 171 21.13 0.87 -5.29
CA HIS A 171 22.38 0.62 -4.58
C HIS A 171 23.62 0.52 -5.50
N SER A 172 23.47 0.19 -6.79
CA SER A 172 24.63 -0.09 -7.65
C SER A 172 25.16 1.12 -8.43
N LYS A 173 24.45 2.26 -8.42
CA LYS A 173 24.86 3.45 -9.19
C LYS A 173 25.59 4.55 -8.40
N GLN A 174 25.78 4.42 -7.08
CA GLN A 174 26.51 5.41 -6.27
C GLN A 174 27.98 5.05 -5.94
N GLY A 175 28.52 3.97 -6.53
CA GLY A 175 29.90 3.50 -6.28
C GLY A 175 30.87 3.76 -7.43
N GLY A 176 30.99 5.01 -7.89
CA GLY A 176 31.90 5.38 -8.99
C GLY A 176 32.80 6.56 -8.63
N VAL A 177 33.59 6.42 -7.56
CA VAL A 177 34.56 7.44 -7.15
C VAL A 177 35.79 7.37 -8.07
N HIS A 178 35.97 8.47 -8.81
CA HIS A 178 37.21 8.93 -9.43
C HIS A 178 38.42 8.74 -8.51
N GLN A 179 39.50 8.16 -9.03
CA GLN A 179 40.85 8.39 -8.50
C GLN A 179 41.79 8.80 -9.64
N PRO A 180 42.77 9.69 -9.34
CA PRO A 180 43.45 10.55 -10.30
C PRO A 180 44.49 9.85 -11.19
#